data_AF-A0AA35UWA3-F1
#
_entry.id   AF-A0AA35UWA3-F1
#
_cell.length_a   1.000
_cell.length_b   1.000
_cell.length_c   1.000
_cell.angle_alpha   90.00
_cell.angle_beta   90.00
_cell.angle_gamma   90.00
#
_symmetry.space_group_name_H-M   'P 1'
#
loop_
_entity.id
_entity.type
_entity.pdbx_description
1 polymer ?
#
loop_
_entity_poly.entity_id
_entity_poly.type
_entity_poly.pdbx_seq_one_letter_code
_entity_poly.pdbx_strand_id
1 'polypeptide(L)'
;MCSDQSQSSKKEGSDKTFYGAFLDIDPQQEEISLRTLIDHSIVESFGGGGKSCITAKVYPTLAIGKDAKLFAFNYGTKSVIISEMNAWSVKSAQMSIEESNV
;
A
#
# COMPACT_ATOMS: atom_id res chain seq x y z
N MET A 1 -12.07 0.33 2.27
CA MET A 1 -10.58 0.33 2.24
C MET A 1 -10.09 1.74 2.46
N CYS A 2 -9.04 1.91 3.26
CA CYS A 2 -8.46 3.23 3.55
C CYS A 2 -6.95 3.19 3.27
N SER A 3 -6.41 4.32 2.85
CA SER A 3 -4.96 4.57 2.74
C SER A 3 -4.67 5.83 3.54
N ASP A 4 -4.09 5.65 4.72
CA ASP A 4 -3.76 6.73 5.65
C ASP A 4 -2.25 7.00 5.63
N GLN A 5 -1.88 8.17 5.10
CA GLN A 5 -0.51 8.65 4.99
C GLN A 5 -0.24 9.84 5.93
N SER A 6 -1.11 10.09 6.93
CA SER A 6 -0.95 11.17 7.92
C SER A 6 0.40 11.11 8.64
N GLN A 7 0.92 9.90 8.88
CA GLN A 7 2.22 9.62 9.51
C GLN A 7 3.25 9.07 8.51
N SER A 8 3.05 9.25 7.21
CA SER A 8 3.94 8.70 6.17
C SER A 8 5.34 9.31 6.13
N SER A 9 5.52 10.51 6.68
CA SER A 9 6.81 11.22 6.69
C SER A 9 6.91 12.17 7.87
N LYS A 10 8.13 12.38 8.40
CA LYS A 10 8.43 13.47 9.33
C LYS A 10 8.67 14.80 8.63
N LYS A 11 8.80 14.81 7.30
CA LYS A 11 8.99 16.03 6.51
C LYS A 11 7.70 16.86 6.53
N GLU A 12 7.85 18.16 6.72
CA GLU A 12 6.77 19.14 6.55
C GLU A 12 6.56 19.48 5.07
N GLY A 13 5.34 19.90 4.72
CA GLY A 13 5.00 20.31 3.35
C GLY A 13 4.84 19.18 2.33
N SER A 14 5.03 17.91 2.70
CA SER A 14 4.57 16.79 1.87
C SER A 14 3.05 16.65 1.98
N ASP A 15 2.36 16.42 0.86
CA ASP A 15 0.95 16.03 0.88
C ASP A 15 0.78 14.69 1.59
N LYS A 16 -0.14 14.66 2.56
CA LYS A 16 -0.48 13.50 3.41
C LYS A 16 -2.00 13.27 3.45
N THR A 17 -2.72 13.79 2.47
CA THR A 17 -4.18 13.62 2.32
C THR A 17 -4.51 12.14 2.30
N PHE A 18 -5.35 11.64 3.20
CA PHE A 18 -5.77 10.24 3.21
C PHE A 18 -6.78 9.95 2.08
N TYR A 19 -6.84 8.69 1.65
CA TYR A 19 -7.78 8.22 0.64
C TYR A 19 -8.64 7.09 1.17
N GLY A 20 -9.85 6.93 0.62
CA GLY A 20 -10.76 5.88 0.99
C GLY A 20 -11.72 5.51 -0.13
N ALA A 21 -12.14 4.25 -0.15
CA ALA A 21 -13.14 3.72 -1.07
C ALA A 21 -13.96 2.62 -0.38
N PHE A 22 -15.25 2.55 -0.68
CA PHE A 22 -16.10 1.43 -0.27
C PHE A 22 -15.77 0.20 -1.11
N LEU A 23 -15.79 -0.97 -0.48
CA LEU A 23 -15.62 -2.26 -1.16
C LEU A 23 -16.99 -2.91 -1.33
N ASP A 24 -17.31 -3.31 -2.55
CA ASP A 24 -18.54 -4.05 -2.87
C ASP A 24 -18.34 -5.56 -2.70
N ILE A 25 -18.32 -6.00 -1.44
CA ILE A 25 -18.15 -7.41 -1.03
C ILE A 25 -19.16 -7.74 0.06
N ASP A 26 -19.64 -8.99 0.14
CA ASP A 26 -20.44 -9.45 1.27
C ASP A 26 -19.51 -10.04 2.36
N PRO A 27 -19.28 -9.35 3.48
CA PRO A 27 -18.37 -9.82 4.53
C PRO A 27 -18.88 -11.06 5.29
N GLN A 28 -20.13 -11.50 5.07
CA GLN A 28 -20.64 -12.75 5.63
C GLN A 28 -20.34 -13.98 4.77
N GLN A 29 -20.03 -13.77 3.49
CA GLN A 29 -19.82 -14.83 2.50
C GLN A 29 -18.39 -14.86 1.96
N GLU A 30 -17.70 -13.70 1.96
CA GLU A 30 -16.39 -13.52 1.36
C GLU A 30 -15.35 -13.06 2.40
N GLU A 31 -14.12 -13.57 2.29
CA GLU A 31 -12.98 -13.02 3.02
C GLU A 31 -12.52 -11.70 2.39
N ILE A 32 -12.09 -10.75 3.24
CA ILE A 32 -11.57 -9.47 2.77
C ILE A 32 -10.12 -9.66 2.32
N SER A 33 -9.89 -9.65 1.00
CA SER A 33 -8.54 -9.69 0.43
C SER A 33 -7.94 -8.29 0.25
N LEU A 34 -6.63 -8.20 0.44
CA LEU A 34 -5.84 -6.99 0.18
C LEU A 34 -4.50 -7.38 -0.47
N ARG A 35 -4.19 -6.75 -1.60
CA ARG A 35 -2.86 -6.80 -2.21
C ARG A 35 -2.28 -5.40 -2.23
N THR A 36 -1.02 -5.25 -1.83
CA THR A 36 -0.32 -3.98 -1.88
C THR A 36 1.00 -4.13 -2.62
N LEU A 37 1.21 -3.30 -3.64
CA LEU A 37 2.52 -3.11 -4.28
C LEU A 37 3.21 -1.94 -3.60
N ILE A 38 4.46 -2.14 -3.18
CA ILE A 38 5.26 -1.13 -2.50
C ILE A 38 6.52 -0.94 -3.33
N ASP A 39 6.69 0.25 -3.90
CA ASP A 39 7.89 0.62 -4.65
C ASP A 39 8.38 1.99 -4.17
N HIS A 40 9.28 1.97 -3.18
CA HIS A 40 9.89 3.16 -2.58
C HIS A 40 8.87 4.23 -2.16
N SER A 41 8.59 5.20 -3.02
CA SER A 41 7.69 6.33 -2.77
C SER A 41 6.26 6.13 -3.28
N ILE A 42 5.93 5.00 -3.90
CA ILE A 42 4.57 4.69 -4.36
C ILE A 42 4.05 3.42 -3.69
N VAL A 43 2.77 3.46 -3.32
CA VAL A 43 2.04 2.34 -2.73
C VAL A 43 0.73 2.18 -3.49
N GLU A 44 0.49 1.00 -4.06
CA GLU A 44 -0.75 0.68 -4.78
C GLU A 44 -1.47 -0.45 -4.07
N SER A 45 -2.65 -0.15 -3.52
CA SER A 45 -3.48 -1.08 -2.76
C SER A 45 -4.72 -1.50 -3.54
N PHE A 46 -4.97 -2.81 -3.58
CA PHE A 46 -6.06 -3.45 -4.29
C PHE A 46 -6.87 -4.27 -3.29
N GLY A 47 -8.08 -3.81 -2.97
CA GLY A 47 -8.99 -4.49 -2.05
C GLY A 47 -10.01 -5.36 -2.79
N GLY A 48 -10.41 -6.48 -2.17
CA GLY A 48 -11.44 -7.38 -2.71
C GLY A 48 -11.10 -7.89 -4.11
N GLY A 49 -9.86 -8.31 -4.34
CA GLY A 49 -9.39 -8.77 -5.66
C GLY A 49 -9.31 -7.68 -6.73
N GLY A 50 -9.28 -6.39 -6.35
CA GLY A 50 -9.22 -5.25 -7.29
C GLY A 50 -10.55 -4.54 -7.51
N LYS A 51 -11.62 -4.90 -6.77
CA LYS A 51 -12.89 -4.15 -6.74
C LYS A 51 -12.72 -2.70 -6.30
N SER A 52 -11.69 -2.40 -5.50
CA SER A 52 -11.26 -1.03 -5.25
C SER A 52 -9.75 -0.92 -5.28
N CYS A 53 -9.28 0.17 -5.87
CA CYS A 53 -7.85 0.47 -6.01
C CYS A 53 -7.57 1.84 -5.41
N ILE A 54 -6.48 1.97 -4.65
CA ILE A 54 -5.97 3.24 -4.15
C ILE A 54 -4.47 3.29 -4.41
N THR A 55 -4.04 4.33 -5.12
CA THR A 55 -2.61 4.63 -5.33
C THR A 55 -2.24 5.85 -4.50
N ALA A 56 -1.22 5.70 -3.64
CA ALA A 56 -0.72 6.76 -2.79
C ALA A 56 0.76 7.01 -3.06
N LYS A 57 1.17 8.29 -3.03
CA LYS A 57 2.57 8.69 -3.02
C LYS A 57 2.97 9.10 -1.60
N VAL A 58 4.11 8.58 -1.13
CA VAL A 58 4.64 8.84 0.20
C VAL A 58 6.15 9.13 0.12
N TYR A 59 6.64 9.99 1.01
CA TYR A 59 8.03 10.43 1.02
C TYR A 59 8.64 10.28 2.42
N PRO A 60 8.81 9.05 2.93
CA PRO A 60 9.30 8.80 4.28
C PRO A 60 10.73 9.33 4.46
N THR A 61 11.06 9.78 5.67
CA THR A 61 12.42 10.24 6.01
C THR A 61 13.26 9.17 6.69
N LEU A 62 12.66 8.08 7.16
CA LEU A 62 13.32 7.03 7.95
C LEU A 62 13.16 5.65 7.33
N ALA A 63 11.96 5.31 6.85
CA ALA A 63 11.67 4.03 6.23
C ALA A 63 12.13 4.01 4.75
N ILE A 64 13.44 4.01 4.54
CA ILE A 64 14.08 4.05 3.21
C ILE A 64 14.94 2.80 3.01
N GLY A 65 14.77 2.11 1.89
CA GLY A 65 15.56 0.92 1.55
C GLY A 65 15.45 -0.17 2.62
N LYS A 66 16.58 -0.59 3.19
CA LYS A 66 16.66 -1.67 4.20
C LYS A 66 16.03 -1.30 5.55
N ASP A 67 15.84 -0.01 5.81
CA ASP A 67 15.24 0.50 7.04
C ASP A 67 13.71 0.47 6.98
N ALA A 68 13.12 0.30 5.79
CA ALA A 68 11.70 0.04 5.65
C ALA A 68 11.32 -1.30 6.29
N LYS A 69 10.17 -1.33 6.97
CA LYS A 69 9.60 -2.51 7.64
C LYS A 69 8.14 -2.66 7.22
N LEU A 70 7.67 -3.91 7.14
CA LEU A 70 6.30 -4.26 6.82
C LEU A 70 5.63 -4.86 8.06
N PHE A 71 4.38 -4.46 8.32
CA PHE A 71 3.60 -4.93 9.46
C PHE A 71 2.19 -5.32 9.02
N ALA A 72 1.65 -6.37 9.64
CA ALA A 72 0.22 -6.61 9.72
C ALA A 72 -0.25 -6.21 11.13
N PHE A 73 -1.37 -5.51 11.23
CA PHE A 73 -1.85 -4.98 12.51
C PHE A 73 -3.38 -5.05 12.62
N ASN A 74 -3.88 -5.09 13.84
CA ASN A 74 -5.29 -4.94 14.18
C ASN A 74 -5.40 -4.03 15.41
N TYR A 75 -6.00 -2.84 15.22
CA TYR A 75 -6.31 -1.91 16.31
C TYR A 75 -7.80 -1.91 16.68
N GLY A 76 -8.59 -2.86 16.18
CA GLY A 76 -9.99 -3.05 16.55
C GLY A 76 -10.17 -3.73 17.90
N THR A 77 -11.38 -3.65 18.47
CA THR A 77 -11.72 -4.34 19.72
C THR A 77 -12.06 -5.82 19.53
N LYS A 78 -12.28 -6.25 18.28
CA LYS A 78 -12.55 -7.62 17.91
C LYS A 78 -11.31 -8.23 17.26
N SER A 79 -11.03 -9.49 17.60
CA SER A 79 -9.98 -10.26 16.96
C SER A 79 -10.32 -10.54 15.50
N VAL A 80 -9.29 -10.56 14.66
CA VAL A 80 -9.35 -10.95 13.26
C VAL A 80 -8.35 -12.08 13.02
N ILE A 81 -8.62 -12.92 12.03
CA ILE A 81 -7.74 -14.01 11.63
C ILE A 81 -7.19 -13.69 10.25
N ILE A 82 -5.89 -13.84 10.07
CA ILE A 82 -5.25 -13.81 8.76
C ILE A 82 -5.23 -15.24 8.26
N SER A 83 -6.12 -15.57 7.32
CA SER A 83 -6.22 -16.90 6.70
C SER A 83 -4.94 -17.24 5.93
N GLU A 84 -4.44 -16.28 5.14
CA GLU A 84 -3.21 -16.40 4.36
C GLU A 84 -2.50 -15.04 4.24
N MET A 85 -1.16 -15.05 4.28
CA MET A 85 -0.35 -13.87 3.99
C MET A 85 0.93 -14.26 3.26
N ASN A 86 1.12 -13.68 2.08
CA ASN A 86 2.33 -13.87 1.28
C ASN A 86 3.03 -12.53 1.04
N ALA A 87 4.35 -12.51 1.15
CA ALA A 87 5.17 -11.35 0.87
C ALA A 87 6.36 -11.74 -0.01
N TRP A 88 6.55 -11.02 -1.11
CA TRP A 88 7.64 -11.26 -2.05
C TRP A 88 8.51 -10.01 -2.18
N SER A 89 9.83 -10.21 -2.11
CA SER A 89 10.78 -9.17 -2.51
C SER A 89 10.76 -9.04 -4.04
N VAL A 90 10.43 -7.86 -4.53
CA VAL A 90 10.36 -7.59 -5.98
C VAL A 90 11.71 -7.03 -6.44
N LYS A 91 12.27 -7.61 -7.50
CA LYS A 91 13.50 -7.10 -8.12
C LYS A 91 13.18 -5.89 -8.99
N SER A 92 14.15 -4.98 -9.12
CA SER A 92 14.05 -3.86 -10.06
C SER A 92 13.85 -4.37 -11.49
N ALA A 93 12.89 -3.77 -12.19
CA ALA A 93 12.68 -4.04 -13.61
C ALA A 93 13.81 -3.43 -14.46
N GLN A 94 14.16 -4.08 -15.56
CA GLN A 94 15.01 -3.47 -16.59
C GLN A 94 14.15 -2.54 -17.43
N MET A 95 14.46 -1.24 -17.40
CA MET A 95 13.79 -0.24 -18.23
C MET A 95 14.72 0.18 -19.35
N SER A 96 14.25 0.12 -20.60
CA SER A 96 14.95 0.67 -21.75
C SER A 96 14.85 2.20 -21.70
N ILE A 97 15.98 2.88 -21.83
CA ILE A 97 16.02 4.33 -22.05
C ILE A 97 16.04 4.51 -23.57
N GLU A 98 14.91 4.90 -24.16
CA GLU A 98 14.92 5.48 -25.49
C GLU A 98 15.31 6.95 -25.34
N GLU A 99 16.55 7.29 -25.70
CA GLU A 99 16.96 8.68 -25.84
C GLU A 99 16.24 9.29 -27.04
N SER A 100 15.17 10.04 -26.78
CA SER A 100 14.60 10.93 -27.79
C SER A 100 15.61 12.06 -28.02
N ASN A 101 16.37 11.98 -29.12
CA ASN A 101 17.18 13.10 -29.61
C ASN A 101 16.25 14.26 -29.95
N VAL A 102 16.13 15.23 -29.04
CA VAL A 102 15.56 16.56 -29.31
C VAL A 102 16.71 17.56 -29.38
#